data_AF-A0A1S4FXG8-F1
#
_entry.id   AF-A0A1S4FXG8-F1
#
_cell.length_a   1.000
_cell.length_b   1.000
_cell.length_c   1.000
_cell.angle_alpha   90.00
_cell.angle_beta   90.00
_cell.angle_gamma   90.00
#
_symmetry.space_group_name_H-M   'P 1'
#
loop_
_entity.id
_entity.type
_entity.pdbx_description
1 polymer ?
#
loop_
_entity_poly.entity_id
_entity_poly.type
_entity_poly.pdbx_seq_one_letter_code
_entity_poly.pdbx_strand_id
1 'polypeptide(L)'
;MASNVMIRLASDRANLSLLSGDSNPRLFTPGEVITSQQGFMRGHGTYMEDEDIKSSVAGVMVQVNKLITVKPLKGRYVGEIGDVIVARVTDVQQKRWKVDTNSRLDSILLLSSVNLPGGELRRRGVEDEQQMRKYLQEGDLISAEVQNVHSDGVLSLHTRSLKYGKLGQGILVKVFPSLIKRRKTHFHNLPCGASIILGNNGFIWISPIVNTEGEEGGGFTQNLEESISKQDREVISRLRNCVLALANCKMLLYDTSILYAYEESLKYEVHELLHQEAMFDIAFLTQHKLRLQE
;
A
#
# COMPACT_ATOMS: atom_id res chain seq x y z
N MET A 1 -3.16 19.22 -36.88
CA MET A 1 -2.41 18.13 -36.22
C MET A 1 -1.17 18.75 -35.59
N ALA A 2 -1.32 19.38 -34.43
CA ALA A 2 -0.20 19.95 -33.69
C ALA A 2 0.30 18.90 -32.70
N SER A 3 1.60 18.65 -32.75
CA SER A 3 2.32 17.70 -31.92
C SER A 3 2.28 18.11 -30.44
N ASN A 4 1.36 17.53 -29.66
CA ASN A 4 1.36 17.59 -28.19
C ASN A 4 2.47 16.69 -27.60
N VAL A 5 3.69 16.76 -28.14
CA VAL A 5 4.84 16.02 -27.63
C VAL A 5 5.77 17.03 -26.99
N MET A 6 5.64 17.19 -25.67
CA MET A 6 6.54 18.02 -24.88
C MET A 6 7.83 17.22 -24.62
N ILE A 7 8.90 17.56 -25.33
CA ILE A 7 10.22 16.96 -25.14
C ILE A 7 11.01 17.88 -24.20
N ARG A 8 11.37 17.37 -23.01
CA ARG A 8 12.20 18.06 -22.03
C ARG A 8 13.56 17.38 -21.91
N LEU A 9 14.60 18.18 -21.65
CA LEU A 9 15.95 17.66 -21.41
C LEU A 9 15.98 16.92 -20.06
N ALA A 10 16.86 15.93 -19.93
CA ALA A 10 17.03 15.21 -18.68
C ALA A 10 17.56 16.10 -17.54
N SER A 11 18.28 17.18 -17.89
CA SER A 11 18.78 18.21 -16.96
C SER A 11 17.65 18.96 -16.24
N ASP A 12 16.52 19.16 -16.90
CA ASP A 12 15.40 19.95 -16.39
C ASP A 12 14.53 19.13 -15.44
N ARG A 13 14.80 17.82 -15.32
CA ARG A 13 14.15 16.91 -14.38
C ARG A 13 14.77 17.09 -13.00
N ALA A 14 14.45 18.19 -12.33
CA ALA A 14 14.82 18.36 -10.94
C ALA A 14 14.05 17.33 -10.07
N ASN A 15 14.77 16.58 -9.23
CA ASN A 15 14.15 15.85 -8.12
C ASN A 15 13.80 16.87 -7.05
N LEU A 16 12.69 17.59 -7.23
CA LEU A 16 12.18 18.48 -6.20
C LEU A 16 11.63 17.64 -5.04
N SER A 17 12.46 17.43 -4.02
CA SER A 17 11.98 16.87 -2.75
C SER A 17 11.46 17.98 -1.86
N LEU A 18 10.24 17.81 -1.35
CA LEU A 18 9.71 18.67 -0.30
C LEU A 18 10.44 18.35 1.00
N LEU A 19 11.53 19.07 1.27
CA LEU A 19 12.24 18.97 2.54
C LEU A 19 11.30 19.43 3.65
N SER A 20 11.01 18.52 4.57
CA SER A 20 10.16 18.77 5.72
C SER A 20 11.04 18.88 6.97
N GLY A 21 11.26 20.10 7.46
CA GLY A 21 11.67 20.39 8.85
C GLY A 21 13.16 20.24 9.23
N ASP A 22 13.58 21.09 10.16
CA ASP A 22 14.95 21.43 10.65
C ASP A 22 15.79 20.33 11.32
N SER A 23 15.37 19.06 11.32
CA SER A 23 16.16 17.98 11.94
C SER A 23 16.45 16.87 10.95
N ASN A 24 17.63 16.94 10.33
CA ASN A 24 18.16 15.81 9.57
C ASN A 24 18.52 14.71 10.58
N PRO A 25 17.77 13.58 10.63
CA PRO A 25 18.11 12.50 11.54
C PRO A 25 19.49 11.97 11.17
N ARG A 26 20.28 11.60 12.19
CA ARG A 26 21.59 10.96 11.95
C ARG A 26 21.38 9.68 11.16
N LEU A 27 21.99 9.63 9.99
CA LEU A 27 22.02 8.45 9.14
C LEU A 27 23.19 7.57 9.58
N PHE A 28 22.91 6.29 9.70
CA PHE A 28 23.90 5.26 9.98
C PHE A 28 24.16 4.46 8.72
N THR A 29 25.42 4.07 8.52
CA THR A 29 25.84 3.21 7.42
C THR A 29 26.13 1.78 7.91
N PRO A 30 26.07 0.76 7.03
CA PRO A 30 26.41 -0.60 7.42
C PRO A 30 27.83 -0.68 7.98
N GLY A 31 27.99 -1.29 9.15
CA GLY A 31 29.27 -1.41 9.88
C GLY A 31 29.54 -0.29 10.89
N GLU A 32 28.75 0.78 10.88
CA GLU A 32 28.88 1.85 11.86
C GLU A 32 28.41 1.39 13.25
N VAL A 33 29.21 1.69 14.28
CA VAL A 33 28.89 1.40 15.69
C VAL A 33 27.80 2.37 16.14
N ILE A 34 26.70 1.80 16.63
CA ILE A 34 25.56 2.56 17.15
C ILE A 34 25.79 2.85 18.63
N THR A 35 26.00 1.79 19.42
CA THR A 35 26.15 1.86 20.88
C THR A 35 27.01 0.70 21.39
N SER A 36 27.94 1.01 22.31
CA SER A 36 28.81 0.06 23.02
C SER A 36 28.34 -0.27 24.45
N GLN A 37 27.20 0.29 24.88
CA GLN A 37 26.70 0.14 26.24
C GLN A 37 25.93 -1.17 26.43
N GLN A 38 26.26 -1.88 27.51
CA GLN A 38 25.54 -3.08 27.93
C GLN A 38 24.11 -2.73 28.41
N GLY A 39 23.12 -3.54 28.00
CA GLY A 39 21.72 -3.41 28.42
C GLY A 39 20.74 -2.99 27.33
N PHE A 40 21.20 -2.73 26.11
CA PHE A 40 20.34 -2.55 24.94
C PHE A 40 20.06 -3.89 24.24
N MET A 41 18.83 -4.06 23.78
CA MET A 41 18.39 -5.18 22.96
C MET A 41 18.53 -4.84 21.48
N ARG A 42 19.00 -5.79 20.69
CA ARG A 42 19.06 -5.67 19.23
C ARG A 42 17.69 -5.89 18.60
N GLY A 43 17.29 -4.96 17.74
CA GLY A 43 16.12 -5.07 16.89
C GLY A 43 16.49 -5.42 15.44
N HIS A 44 15.64 -5.05 14.51
CA HIS A 44 15.90 -5.23 13.09
C HIS A 44 16.94 -4.23 12.58
N GLY A 45 17.74 -4.61 11.58
CA GLY A 45 18.74 -3.72 10.99
C GLY A 45 19.99 -3.52 11.86
N THR A 46 20.16 -4.28 12.93
CA THR A 46 21.36 -4.27 13.77
C THR A 46 21.91 -5.68 13.98
N TYR A 47 23.21 -5.77 14.20
CA TYR A 47 23.90 -6.99 14.61
C TYR A 47 24.92 -6.65 15.72
N MET A 48 25.38 -7.67 16.42
CA MET A 48 26.31 -7.53 17.53
C MET A 48 27.65 -8.13 17.13
N GLU A 49 28.73 -7.38 17.32
CA GLU A 49 30.10 -7.79 17.03
C GLU A 49 31.02 -7.16 18.09
N ASP A 50 31.84 -7.97 18.75
CA ASP A 50 32.81 -7.52 19.78
C ASP A 50 32.21 -6.66 20.90
N GLU A 51 31.05 -7.05 21.45
CA GLU A 51 30.24 -6.31 22.45
C GLU A 51 29.57 -5.02 21.93
N ASP A 52 29.87 -4.59 20.70
CA ASP A 52 29.27 -3.41 20.08
C ASP A 52 28.04 -3.77 19.24
N ILE A 53 27.00 -2.93 19.33
CA ILE A 53 25.86 -3.00 18.42
C ILE A 53 26.18 -2.16 17.18
N LYS A 54 26.29 -2.82 16.02
CA LYS A 54 26.56 -2.20 14.72
C LYS A 54 25.33 -2.22 13.82
N SER A 55 25.25 -1.25 12.92
CA SER A 55 24.19 -1.22 11.90
C SER A 55 24.46 -2.22 10.78
N SER A 56 23.48 -3.01 10.36
CA SER A 56 23.56 -3.82 9.14
C SER A 56 23.03 -3.09 7.90
N VAL A 57 22.27 -2.01 8.07
CA VAL A 57 21.56 -1.32 6.97
C VAL A 57 21.83 0.18 6.97
N ALA A 58 21.73 0.81 5.81
CA ALA A 58 21.76 2.26 5.70
C ALA A 58 20.40 2.86 6.09
N GLY A 59 20.35 3.63 7.17
CA GLY A 59 19.08 4.02 7.76
C GLY A 59 19.15 4.96 8.95
N VAL A 60 17.98 5.23 9.52
CA VAL A 60 17.84 6.04 10.73
C VAL A 60 17.67 5.12 11.93
N MET A 61 18.43 5.39 12.99
CA MET A 61 18.27 4.69 14.27
C MET A 61 16.94 5.08 14.92
N VAL A 62 16.18 4.07 15.33
CA VAL A 62 14.97 4.21 16.13
C VAL A 62 15.17 3.42 17.41
N GLN A 63 15.22 4.13 18.52
CA GLN A 63 15.30 3.54 19.84
C GLN A 63 13.92 3.57 20.50
N VAL A 64 13.41 2.40 20.87
CA VAL A 64 12.18 2.27 21.66
C VAL A 64 12.54 1.59 22.97
N ASN A 65 12.53 2.36 24.06
CA ASN A 65 13.02 1.92 25.37
C ASN A 65 14.48 1.42 25.28
N LYS A 66 14.67 0.11 25.49
CA LYS A 66 15.96 -0.58 25.39
C LYS A 66 16.18 -1.24 24.02
N LEU A 67 15.20 -1.25 23.12
CA LEU A 67 15.33 -1.89 21.81
C LEU A 67 15.87 -0.91 20.78
N ILE A 68 17.02 -1.21 20.19
CA ILE A 68 17.63 -0.43 19.11
C ILE A 68 17.34 -1.10 17.77
N THR A 69 16.62 -0.40 16.90
CA THR A 69 16.30 -0.85 15.54
C THR A 69 16.79 0.21 14.55
N VAL A 70 17.40 -0.21 13.43
CA VAL A 70 17.72 0.73 12.35
C VAL A 70 16.67 0.57 11.25
N LYS A 71 15.93 1.65 10.98
CA LYS A 71 14.95 1.67 9.88
C LYS A 71 15.68 1.97 8.58
N PRO A 72 15.71 1.06 7.61
CA PRO A 72 16.38 1.29 6.33
C PRO A 72 15.66 2.38 5.52
N LEU A 73 16.42 3.15 4.73
CA LEU A 73 15.85 4.19 3.86
C LEU A 73 14.93 3.61 2.77
N LYS A 74 15.25 2.40 2.30
CA LYS A 74 14.45 1.64 1.34
C LYS A 74 14.35 0.21 1.83
N GLY A 75 13.14 -0.33 1.81
CA GLY A 75 12.87 -1.71 2.18
C GLY A 75 11.63 -2.23 1.48
N ARG A 76 11.54 -3.56 1.41
CA ARG A 76 10.29 -4.24 1.06
C ARG A 76 9.32 -4.20 2.24
N TYR A 77 8.06 -4.49 1.96
CA TYR A 77 7.06 -4.57 3.01
C TYR A 77 7.39 -5.71 3.99
N VAL A 78 7.43 -5.37 5.28
CA VAL A 78 7.51 -6.33 6.39
C VAL A 78 6.15 -6.29 7.07
N GLY A 79 5.40 -7.39 6.94
CA GLY A 79 4.04 -7.45 7.43
C GLY A 79 3.96 -7.61 8.95
N GLU A 80 2.97 -6.96 9.53
CA GLU A 80 2.59 -7.11 10.93
C GLU A 80 1.20 -7.72 11.03
N ILE A 81 0.93 -8.39 12.16
CA ILE A 81 -0.38 -9.01 12.40
C ILE A 81 -1.45 -7.92 12.45
N GLY A 82 -2.53 -8.11 11.69
CA GLY A 82 -3.63 -7.15 11.58
C GLY A 82 -3.43 -6.07 10.51
N ASP A 83 -2.33 -6.08 9.77
CA ASP A 83 -2.16 -5.19 8.63
C ASP A 83 -3.18 -5.51 7.53
N VAL A 84 -3.84 -4.47 7.03
CA VAL A 84 -4.68 -4.55 5.83
C VAL A 84 -3.80 -4.37 4.60
N ILE A 85 -3.91 -5.30 3.66
CA ILE A 85 -3.12 -5.31 2.43
C ILE A 85 -4.00 -5.57 1.21
N VAL A 86 -3.53 -5.04 0.07
CA VAL A 86 -4.06 -5.40 -1.25
C VAL A 86 -3.01 -6.28 -1.91
N ALA A 87 -3.43 -7.35 -2.59
CA ALA A 87 -2.50 -8.35 -3.08
C ALA A 87 -3.01 -8.98 -4.38
N ARG A 88 -2.09 -9.55 -5.17
CA ARG A 88 -2.41 -10.21 -6.44
C ARG A 88 -2.19 -11.71 -6.33
N VAL A 89 -3.17 -12.52 -6.70
CA VAL A 89 -3.02 -13.97 -6.75
C VAL A 89 -2.02 -14.32 -7.85
N THR A 90 -0.95 -15.03 -7.49
CA THR A 90 0.08 -15.47 -8.45
C THR A 90 -0.20 -16.87 -8.95
N ASP A 91 -0.38 -17.81 -8.03
CA ASP A 91 -0.61 -19.23 -8.34
C ASP A 91 -1.71 -19.82 -7.46
N VAL A 92 -2.48 -20.76 -8.01
CA VAL A 92 -3.41 -21.60 -7.23
C VAL A 92 -2.78 -22.96 -6.97
N GLN A 93 -2.57 -23.32 -5.71
CA GLN A 93 -2.05 -24.61 -5.29
C GLN A 93 -3.13 -25.43 -4.57
N GLN A 94 -2.82 -26.69 -4.24
CA GLN A 94 -3.72 -27.53 -3.45
C GLN A 94 -3.98 -26.86 -2.08
N LYS A 95 -5.26 -26.60 -1.76
CA LYS A 95 -5.75 -26.01 -0.50
C LYS A 95 -5.26 -24.58 -0.19
N ARG A 96 -4.48 -23.94 -1.06
CA ARG A 96 -3.94 -22.60 -0.81
C ARG A 96 -3.73 -21.80 -2.09
N TRP A 97 -3.88 -20.49 -1.99
CA TRP A 97 -3.46 -19.53 -3.00
C TRP A 97 -2.13 -18.91 -2.60
N LYS A 98 -1.26 -18.75 -3.58
CA LYS A 98 -0.03 -17.97 -3.48
C LYS A 98 -0.34 -16.56 -3.95
N VAL A 99 0.10 -15.56 -3.17
CA VAL A 99 -0.30 -14.17 -3.39
C VAL A 99 0.91 -13.25 -3.27
N ASP A 100 1.08 -12.37 -4.26
CA ASP A 100 2.08 -11.30 -4.26
C ASP A 100 1.59 -10.12 -3.40
N THR A 101 2.34 -9.86 -2.32
CA THR A 101 2.09 -8.80 -1.36
C THR A 101 3.22 -7.76 -1.31
N ASN A 102 4.15 -7.75 -2.27
CA ASN A 102 5.32 -6.84 -2.24
C ASN A 102 6.25 -7.04 -1.02
N SER A 103 6.21 -8.22 -0.41
CA SER A 103 7.08 -8.59 0.70
C SER A 103 8.31 -9.37 0.21
N ARG A 104 9.11 -9.92 1.14
CA ARG A 104 10.32 -10.71 0.78
C ARG A 104 9.96 -12.03 0.09
N LEU A 105 8.87 -12.65 0.50
CA LEU A 105 8.40 -13.97 0.07
C LEU A 105 6.93 -13.86 -0.33
N ASP A 106 6.47 -14.76 -1.18
CA ASP A 106 5.05 -14.80 -1.52
C ASP A 106 4.23 -15.20 -0.29
N SER A 107 3.08 -14.54 -0.13
CA SER A 107 2.17 -14.78 0.97
C SER A 107 1.20 -15.92 0.66
N ILE A 108 0.67 -16.54 1.70
CA ILE A 108 -0.20 -17.71 1.59
C ILE A 108 -1.59 -17.32 2.05
N LEU A 109 -2.58 -17.54 1.19
CA LEU A 109 -3.99 -17.49 1.55
C LEU A 109 -4.53 -18.92 1.56
N LEU A 110 -4.82 -19.44 2.75
CA LEU A 110 -5.37 -20.78 2.89
C LEU A 110 -6.84 -20.80 2.48
N LEU A 111 -7.28 -21.91 1.88
CA LEU A 111 -8.70 -22.13 1.62
C LEU A 111 -9.50 -21.92 2.92
N SER A 112 -9.05 -22.50 4.04
CA SER A 112 -9.64 -22.37 5.38
C SER A 112 -9.88 -20.94 5.88
N SER A 113 -9.16 -19.97 5.31
CA SER A 113 -9.13 -18.58 5.74
C SER A 113 -9.95 -17.64 4.84
N VAL A 114 -10.63 -18.20 3.83
CA VAL A 114 -11.50 -17.48 2.90
C VAL A 114 -12.96 -17.77 3.19
N ASN A 115 -13.79 -16.74 3.18
CA ASN A 115 -15.24 -16.89 3.25
C ASN A 115 -15.75 -17.45 1.94
N LEU A 116 -16.48 -18.55 1.95
CA LEU A 116 -17.13 -19.08 0.74
C LEU A 116 -18.49 -18.39 0.56
N PRO A 117 -18.95 -18.18 -0.69
CA PRO A 117 -20.29 -17.65 -0.95
C PRO A 117 -21.35 -18.55 -0.30
N GLY A 118 -22.33 -17.94 0.37
CA GLY A 118 -23.39 -18.63 1.12
C GLY A 118 -23.26 -18.54 2.64
N GLY A 119 -22.16 -18.00 3.18
CA GLY A 119 -22.03 -17.69 4.62
C GLY A 119 -22.04 -18.90 5.56
N GLU A 120 -22.27 -20.11 5.04
CA GLU A 120 -22.28 -21.34 5.81
C GLU A 120 -20.86 -21.74 6.21
N LEU A 121 -20.64 -21.87 7.52
CA LEU A 121 -19.48 -22.52 8.11
C LEU A 121 -19.58 -24.04 7.90
N ARG A 122 -19.57 -24.51 6.65
CA ARG A 122 -19.55 -25.94 6.31
C ARG A 122 -18.14 -26.52 6.41
N ARG A 123 -18.03 -27.81 6.71
CA ARG A 123 -16.74 -28.53 6.59
C ARG A 123 -16.33 -28.51 5.13
N ARG A 124 -15.15 -27.94 4.86
CA ARG A 124 -14.62 -27.78 3.50
C ARG A 124 -14.32 -29.15 2.92
N GLY A 125 -14.97 -29.46 1.81
CA GLY A 125 -14.88 -30.74 1.13
C GLY A 125 -13.88 -30.74 -0.01
N VAL A 126 -13.66 -31.90 -0.62
CA VAL A 126 -12.84 -32.06 -1.83
C VAL A 126 -13.44 -31.29 -3.02
N GLU A 127 -14.76 -31.08 -3.03
CA GLU A 127 -15.45 -30.26 -4.03
C GLU A 127 -15.00 -28.80 -3.99
N ASP A 128 -14.81 -28.24 -2.80
CA ASP A 128 -14.35 -26.85 -2.64
C ASP A 128 -12.91 -26.69 -3.15
N GLU A 129 -12.08 -27.73 -2.99
CA GLU A 129 -10.71 -27.75 -3.52
C GLU A 129 -10.70 -27.72 -5.06
N GLN A 130 -11.61 -28.46 -5.70
CA GLN A 130 -11.77 -28.44 -7.16
C GLN A 130 -12.35 -27.11 -7.66
N GLN A 131 -13.18 -26.44 -6.85
CA GLN A 131 -13.77 -25.16 -7.19
C GLN A 131 -12.92 -23.95 -6.81
N MET A 132 -11.73 -24.13 -6.23
CA MET A 132 -10.83 -23.03 -5.83
C MET A 132 -10.56 -22.04 -6.97
N ARG A 133 -10.35 -22.55 -8.18
CA ARG A 133 -10.08 -21.74 -9.38
C ARG A 133 -11.31 -20.93 -9.84
N LYS A 134 -12.53 -21.29 -9.41
CA LYS A 134 -13.74 -20.52 -9.72
C LYS A 134 -13.84 -19.26 -8.85
N TYR A 135 -13.37 -19.31 -7.61
CA TYR A 135 -13.43 -18.18 -6.68
C TYR A 135 -12.33 -17.16 -6.95
N LEU A 136 -11.08 -17.63 -7.03
CA LEU A 136 -9.90 -16.80 -7.23
C LEU A 136 -9.02 -17.44 -8.31
N GLN A 137 -8.81 -16.68 -9.37
CA GLN A 137 -7.96 -17.02 -10.50
C GLN A 137 -6.61 -16.32 -10.39
N GLU A 138 -5.64 -16.85 -11.12
CA GLU A 138 -4.32 -16.25 -11.26
C GLU A 138 -4.47 -14.84 -11.88
N GLY A 139 -3.86 -13.84 -11.25
CA GLY A 139 -3.96 -12.44 -11.65
C GLY A 139 -5.07 -11.64 -10.96
N ASP A 140 -6.00 -12.29 -10.26
CA ASP A 140 -7.04 -11.60 -9.48
C ASP A 140 -6.44 -10.77 -8.35
N LEU A 141 -7.08 -9.64 -8.04
CA LEU A 141 -6.72 -8.78 -6.93
C LEU A 141 -7.63 -9.06 -5.74
N ILE A 142 -7.05 -9.09 -4.55
CA ILE A 142 -7.75 -9.32 -3.31
C ILE A 142 -7.37 -8.27 -2.26
N SER A 143 -8.34 -7.90 -1.43
CA SER A 143 -8.09 -7.26 -0.14
C SER A 143 -8.07 -8.33 0.94
N ALA A 144 -7.06 -8.31 1.78
CA ALA A 144 -6.91 -9.28 2.86
C ALA A 144 -6.23 -8.64 4.07
N GLU A 145 -6.37 -9.32 5.21
CA GLU A 145 -5.68 -8.97 6.45
C GLU A 145 -4.63 -10.03 6.80
N VAL A 146 -3.52 -9.59 7.38
CA VAL A 146 -2.44 -10.47 7.83
C VAL A 146 -2.87 -11.17 9.12
N GLN A 147 -3.10 -12.48 9.04
CA GLN A 147 -3.49 -13.32 10.19
C GLN A 147 -2.32 -13.55 11.13
N ASN A 148 -1.20 -13.95 10.53
CA ASN A 148 -0.04 -14.41 11.24
C ASN A 148 1.21 -14.27 10.37
N VAL A 149 2.34 -14.11 11.01
CA VAL A 149 3.66 -14.06 10.37
C VAL A 149 4.42 -15.29 10.82
N HIS A 150 4.76 -16.16 9.89
CA HIS A 150 5.55 -17.36 10.18
C HIS A 150 6.98 -16.97 10.57
N SER A 151 7.70 -17.88 11.25
CA SER A 151 9.11 -17.71 11.63
C SER A 151 10.00 -17.34 10.44
N ASP A 152 9.66 -17.82 9.26
CA ASP A 152 10.41 -17.64 8.03
C ASP A 152 10.13 -16.28 7.36
N GLY A 153 9.20 -15.51 7.93
CA GLY A 153 8.75 -14.22 7.40
C GLY A 153 7.66 -14.32 6.33
N VAL A 154 7.14 -15.52 6.06
CA VAL A 154 5.97 -15.72 5.18
C VAL A 154 4.72 -15.20 5.89
N LEU A 155 3.92 -14.41 5.18
CA LEU A 155 2.65 -13.89 5.70
C LEU A 155 1.51 -14.87 5.39
N SER A 156 0.75 -15.24 6.42
CA SER A 156 -0.51 -15.96 6.27
C SER A 156 -1.65 -14.96 6.27
N LEU A 157 -2.46 -14.97 5.22
CA LEU A 157 -3.56 -14.04 5.00
C LEU A 157 -4.91 -14.67 5.34
N HIS A 158 -5.88 -13.83 5.69
CA HIS A 158 -7.29 -14.22 5.77
C HIS A 158 -8.22 -13.15 5.24
N THR A 159 -9.42 -13.57 4.84
CA THR A 159 -10.50 -12.72 4.33
C THR A 159 -11.80 -13.09 5.05
N ARG A 160 -11.76 -13.10 6.40
CA ARG A 160 -12.90 -13.54 7.23
C ARG A 160 -13.99 -12.49 7.37
N SER A 161 -13.70 -11.22 7.15
CA SER A 161 -14.71 -10.16 7.11
C SER A 161 -15.26 -10.00 5.69
N LEU A 162 -16.54 -9.65 5.55
CA LEU A 162 -17.17 -9.28 4.28
C LEU A 162 -16.53 -8.06 3.61
N LYS A 163 -15.81 -7.24 4.39
CA LYS A 163 -15.02 -6.11 3.88
C LYS A 163 -13.81 -6.54 3.05
N TYR A 164 -13.38 -7.79 3.24
CA TYR A 164 -12.24 -8.38 2.54
C TYR A 164 -12.73 -9.37 1.50
N GLY A 165 -12.01 -9.48 0.39
CA GLY A 165 -12.40 -10.38 -0.67
C GLY A 165 -11.75 -10.02 -1.99
N LYS A 166 -12.35 -10.49 -3.07
CA LYS A 166 -11.91 -10.16 -4.42
C LYS A 166 -12.28 -8.71 -4.74
N LEU A 167 -11.32 -8.01 -5.32
CA LEU A 167 -11.52 -6.65 -5.79
C LEU A 167 -12.06 -6.68 -7.22
N GLY A 168 -13.13 -5.92 -7.46
CA GLY A 168 -13.81 -5.82 -8.74
C GLY A 168 -13.12 -4.87 -9.72
N GLN A 169 -13.90 -4.02 -10.39
CA GLN A 169 -13.37 -3.02 -11.31
C GLN A 169 -12.73 -1.84 -10.55
N GLY A 170 -11.52 -1.47 -10.97
CA GLY A 170 -10.77 -0.37 -10.37
C GLY A 170 -9.34 -0.30 -10.89
N ILE A 171 -8.51 0.51 -10.23
CA ILE A 171 -7.11 0.70 -10.57
C ILE A 171 -6.22 0.40 -9.37
N LEU A 172 -5.19 -0.42 -9.61
CA LEU A 172 -4.12 -0.68 -8.67
C LEU A 172 -2.97 0.30 -8.90
N VAL A 173 -2.54 0.98 -7.83
CA VAL A 173 -1.35 1.83 -7.81
C VAL A 173 -0.33 1.22 -6.87
N LYS A 174 0.90 1.05 -7.34
CA LYS A 174 2.02 0.54 -6.53
C LYS A 174 2.89 1.70 -6.10
N VAL A 175 3.05 1.87 -4.79
CA VAL A 175 3.94 2.85 -4.15
C VAL A 175 4.89 2.14 -3.18
N PHE A 176 5.89 2.86 -2.68
CA PHE A 176 6.75 2.30 -1.64
C PHE A 176 5.95 2.14 -0.33
N PRO A 177 6.05 0.99 0.36
CA PRO A 177 5.30 0.73 1.60
C PRO A 177 5.62 1.75 2.70
N SER A 178 6.85 2.27 2.73
CA SER A 178 7.30 3.28 3.70
C SER A 178 6.54 4.61 3.61
N LEU A 179 5.89 4.89 2.47
CA LEU A 179 5.13 6.13 2.28
C LEU A 179 3.72 6.03 2.88
N ILE A 180 3.21 4.85 3.16
CA ILE A 180 1.84 4.68 3.68
C ILE A 180 1.88 4.83 5.19
N LYS A 181 1.10 5.79 5.72
CA LYS A 181 0.98 6.00 7.17
C LYS A 181 0.04 4.94 7.74
N ARG A 182 0.56 4.09 8.63
CA ARG A 182 -0.25 3.09 9.35
C ARG A 182 -1.31 3.79 10.21
N ARG A 183 -2.58 3.41 10.04
CA ARG A 183 -3.75 3.93 10.77
C ARG A 183 -4.70 2.78 11.11
N LYS A 184 -5.74 3.07 11.91
CA LYS A 184 -6.76 2.06 12.25
C LYS A 184 -7.68 1.72 11.08
N THR A 185 -7.95 2.70 10.23
CA THR A 185 -8.83 2.56 9.06
C THR A 185 -8.00 2.73 7.79
N HIS A 186 -8.14 1.77 6.88
CA HIS A 186 -7.47 1.74 5.57
C HIS A 186 -8.47 1.79 4.40
N PHE A 187 -9.75 1.66 4.70
CA PHE A 187 -10.86 1.81 3.76
C PHE A 187 -11.42 3.21 3.90
N HIS A 188 -11.38 3.98 2.82
CA HIS A 188 -11.85 5.35 2.80
C HIS A 188 -12.78 5.57 1.62
N ASN A 189 -14.01 5.96 1.92
CA ASN A 189 -14.93 6.46 0.91
C ASN A 189 -14.75 7.97 0.83
N LEU A 190 -14.24 8.46 -0.29
CA LEU A 190 -14.00 9.87 -0.49
C LEU A 190 -15.28 10.55 -0.99
N PRO A 191 -15.52 11.83 -0.61
CA PRO A 191 -16.68 12.59 -1.07
C PRO A 191 -16.66 12.87 -2.58
N CYS A 192 -15.56 12.56 -3.28
CA CYS A 192 -15.43 12.70 -4.73
C CYS A 192 -16.09 11.58 -5.54
N GLY A 193 -16.78 10.62 -4.91
CA GLY A 193 -17.45 9.52 -5.62
C GLY A 193 -16.58 8.27 -5.82
N ALA A 194 -15.39 8.22 -5.21
CA ALA A 194 -14.47 7.09 -5.28
C ALA A 194 -14.14 6.52 -3.89
N SER A 195 -13.89 5.21 -3.85
CA SER A 195 -13.38 4.51 -2.68
C SER A 195 -11.90 4.16 -2.87
N ILE A 196 -11.11 4.30 -1.80
CA ILE A 196 -9.68 4.00 -1.77
C ILE A 196 -9.39 3.02 -0.65
N ILE A 197 -8.60 2.00 -0.98
CA ILE A 197 -8.03 1.05 -0.02
C ILE A 197 -6.51 1.28 0.01
N LEU A 198 -6.01 1.72 1.16
CA LEU A 198 -4.59 1.95 1.39
C LEU A 198 -3.96 0.71 2.04
N GLY A 199 -3.45 -0.22 1.24
CA GLY A 199 -2.76 -1.40 1.76
C GLY A 199 -1.39 -1.06 2.35
N ASN A 200 -1.08 -1.53 3.56
CA ASN A 200 0.20 -1.27 4.25
C ASN A 200 1.44 -1.75 3.48
N ASN A 201 1.24 -2.59 2.47
CA ASN A 201 2.27 -3.12 1.60
C ASN A 201 2.67 -2.23 0.42
N GLY A 202 2.09 -1.03 0.31
CA GLY A 202 2.34 -0.14 -0.81
C GLY A 202 1.38 -0.33 -1.98
N PHE A 203 0.44 -1.27 -1.89
CA PHE A 203 -0.57 -1.48 -2.92
C PHE A 203 -1.84 -0.71 -2.55
N ILE A 204 -2.17 0.27 -3.39
CA ILE A 204 -3.33 1.13 -3.22
C ILE A 204 -4.36 0.74 -4.29
N TRP A 205 -5.57 0.46 -3.86
CA TRP A 205 -6.68 0.17 -4.76
C TRP A 205 -7.64 1.35 -4.80
N ILE A 206 -8.01 1.79 -6.00
CA ILE A 206 -8.97 2.87 -6.22
C ILE A 206 -10.11 2.30 -7.05
N SER A 207 -11.32 2.38 -6.52
CA SER A 207 -12.54 1.91 -7.17
C SER A 207 -13.63 3.00 -7.11
N PRO A 208 -14.66 2.95 -7.96
CA PRO A 208 -15.86 3.73 -7.73
C PRO A 208 -16.50 3.31 -6.40
N ILE A 209 -17.36 4.17 -5.84
CA ILE A 209 -18.18 3.78 -4.68
C ILE A 209 -19.21 2.77 -5.18
N VAL A 210 -19.05 1.52 -4.76
CA VAL A 210 -20.06 0.47 -4.95
C VAL A 210 -20.96 0.51 -3.72
N ASN A 211 -22.24 0.80 -3.89
CA ASN A 211 -23.22 0.71 -2.81
C ASN A 211 -23.35 -0.76 -2.39
N THR A 212 -22.57 -1.16 -1.40
CA THR A 212 -22.46 -2.56 -0.92
C THR A 212 -23.62 -2.93 0.01
N GLU A 213 -24.79 -2.31 -0.14
CA GLU A 213 -25.94 -2.53 0.76
C GLU A 213 -26.78 -3.76 0.39
N GLY A 214 -26.38 -4.57 -0.61
CA GLY A 214 -27.19 -5.69 -1.09
C GLY A 214 -26.46 -7.00 -1.46
N GLU A 215 -25.13 -7.07 -1.41
CA GLU A 215 -24.41 -8.32 -1.72
C GLU A 215 -24.15 -9.13 -0.45
N GLU A 216 -25.16 -9.89 -0.02
CA GLU A 216 -25.04 -10.93 1.02
C GLU A 216 -24.21 -12.16 0.56
N GLY A 217 -23.75 -12.17 -0.70
CA GLY A 217 -22.88 -13.20 -1.26
C GLY A 217 -21.44 -12.70 -1.36
N GLY A 218 -20.52 -13.34 -0.63
CA GLY A 218 -19.11 -12.96 -0.55
C GLY A 218 -18.49 -12.59 -1.89
N GLY A 219 -17.81 -11.44 -1.91
CA GLY A 219 -17.22 -10.79 -3.08
C GLY A 219 -16.20 -11.65 -3.84
N PHE A 220 -16.70 -12.58 -4.65
CA PHE A 220 -15.96 -13.29 -5.71
C PHE A 220 -16.54 -13.01 -7.10
N THR A 221 -17.72 -12.38 -7.17
CA THR A 221 -18.36 -11.94 -8.41
C THR A 221 -17.66 -10.71 -8.97
N GLN A 222 -17.09 -10.85 -10.17
CA GLN A 222 -16.66 -9.68 -10.93
C GLN A 222 -17.88 -9.15 -11.69
N ASN A 223 -18.47 -8.06 -11.20
CA ASN A 223 -19.51 -7.35 -11.95
C ASN A 223 -18.81 -6.58 -13.10
N LEU A 224 -18.51 -7.29 -14.21
CA LEU A 224 -17.93 -6.72 -15.43
C LEU A 224 -18.99 -6.08 -16.34
N GLU A 225 -20.26 -6.34 -16.08
CA GLU A 225 -21.39 -5.91 -16.92
C GLU A 225 -21.75 -4.43 -16.70
N GLU A 226 -21.43 -3.88 -15.52
CA GLU A 226 -21.72 -2.48 -15.20
C GLU A 226 -20.64 -1.57 -15.78
N SER A 227 -21.03 -0.71 -16.72
CA SER A 227 -20.14 0.29 -17.30
C SER A 227 -19.98 1.47 -16.34
N ILE A 228 -18.79 1.62 -15.77
CA ILE A 228 -18.45 2.80 -14.96
C ILE A 228 -18.55 4.07 -15.82
N SER A 229 -19.26 5.09 -15.31
CA SER A 229 -19.43 6.39 -15.97
C SER A 229 -18.08 7.05 -16.30
N LYS A 230 -18.05 7.85 -17.36
CA LYS A 230 -16.85 8.62 -17.74
C LYS A 230 -16.41 9.56 -16.62
N GLN A 231 -17.36 10.13 -15.88
CA GLN A 231 -17.07 11.04 -14.76
C GLN A 231 -16.31 10.32 -13.64
N ASP A 232 -16.80 9.14 -13.21
CA ASP A 232 -16.15 8.37 -12.16
C ASP A 232 -14.76 7.88 -12.60
N ARG A 233 -14.60 7.49 -13.86
CA ARG A 233 -13.29 7.12 -14.42
C ARG A 233 -12.30 8.28 -14.42
N GLU A 234 -12.77 9.50 -14.68
CA GLU A 234 -11.96 10.70 -14.62
C GLU A 234 -11.48 10.97 -13.17
N VAL A 235 -12.38 10.86 -12.19
CA VAL A 235 -12.05 10.99 -10.76
C VAL A 235 -11.01 9.97 -10.34
N ILE A 236 -11.19 8.69 -10.67
CA ILE A 236 -10.23 7.61 -10.35
C ILE A 236 -8.87 7.88 -11.00
N SER A 237 -8.86 8.35 -12.25
CA SER A 237 -7.62 8.69 -12.97
C SER A 237 -6.90 9.89 -12.35
N ARG A 238 -7.64 10.91 -11.92
CA ARG A 238 -7.12 12.06 -11.18
C ARG A 238 -6.52 11.63 -9.84
N LEU A 239 -7.25 10.85 -9.05
CA LEU A 239 -6.76 10.30 -7.77
C LEU A 239 -5.48 9.48 -7.92
N ARG A 240 -5.42 8.62 -8.95
CA ARG A 240 -4.21 7.88 -9.29
C ARG A 240 -3.02 8.83 -9.51
N ASN A 241 -3.21 9.87 -10.30
CA ASN A 241 -2.14 10.82 -10.60
C ASN A 241 -1.73 11.63 -9.36
N CYS A 242 -2.68 12.01 -8.49
CA CYS A 242 -2.37 12.66 -7.21
C CYS A 242 -1.55 11.75 -6.27
N VAL A 243 -1.92 10.47 -6.16
CA VAL A 243 -1.16 9.50 -5.36
C VAL A 243 0.26 9.35 -5.89
N LEU A 244 0.44 9.30 -7.22
CA LEU A 244 1.77 9.24 -7.83
C LEU A 244 2.57 10.54 -7.62
N ALA A 245 1.92 11.71 -7.68
CA ALA A 245 2.54 13.00 -7.42
C ALA A 245 3.08 13.09 -5.98
N LEU A 246 2.24 12.73 -5.00
CA LEU A 246 2.62 12.68 -3.59
C LEU A 246 3.75 11.67 -3.33
N ALA A 247 3.68 10.49 -3.98
CA ALA A 247 4.71 9.47 -3.86
C ALA A 247 6.06 9.90 -4.43
N ASN A 248 6.06 10.60 -5.58
CA ASN A 248 7.28 11.16 -6.18
C ASN A 248 7.93 12.22 -5.28
N CYS A 249 7.11 13.01 -4.57
CA CYS A 249 7.58 14.02 -3.62
C CYS A 249 7.95 13.43 -2.24
N LYS A 250 7.88 12.11 -2.07
CA LYS A 250 8.16 11.37 -0.83
C LYS A 250 7.30 11.82 0.37
N MET A 251 6.07 12.27 0.10
CA MET A 251 5.12 12.61 1.14
C MET A 251 4.43 11.36 1.68
N LEU A 252 4.04 11.40 2.96
CA LEU A 252 3.26 10.33 3.58
C LEU A 252 1.82 10.34 3.03
N LEU A 253 1.34 9.16 2.66
CA LEU A 253 0.01 8.93 2.10
C LEU A 253 -0.96 8.48 3.19
N TYR A 254 -2.06 9.20 3.31
CA TYR A 254 -3.22 8.90 4.14
C TYR A 254 -4.44 9.66 3.62
N ASP A 255 -5.62 9.35 4.13
CA ASP A 255 -6.92 9.91 3.75
C ASP A 255 -6.90 11.44 3.53
N THR A 256 -6.51 12.25 4.52
CA THR A 256 -6.58 13.71 4.36
C THR A 256 -5.53 14.25 3.39
N SER A 257 -4.34 13.64 3.33
CA SER A 257 -3.32 14.03 2.34
C SER A 257 -3.79 13.80 0.91
N ILE A 258 -4.48 12.69 0.66
CA ILE A 258 -5.00 12.37 -0.68
C ILE A 258 -6.19 13.28 -1.02
N LEU A 259 -7.05 13.57 -0.05
CA LEU A 259 -8.19 14.47 -0.23
C LEU A 259 -7.74 15.90 -0.56
N TYR A 260 -6.77 16.44 0.17
CA TYR A 260 -6.23 17.78 -0.13
C TYR A 260 -5.49 17.82 -1.46
N ALA A 261 -4.73 16.77 -1.81
CA ALA A 261 -4.12 16.69 -3.13
C ALA A 261 -5.17 16.62 -4.25
N TYR A 262 -6.31 15.96 -4.00
CA TYR A 262 -7.43 15.93 -4.94
C TYR A 262 -8.05 17.32 -5.12
N GLU A 263 -8.32 18.05 -4.04
CA GLU A 263 -8.83 19.44 -4.11
C GLU A 263 -7.88 20.38 -4.87
N GLU A 264 -6.58 20.31 -4.59
CA GLU A 264 -5.58 21.14 -5.27
C GLU A 264 -5.42 20.75 -6.75
N SER A 265 -5.60 19.48 -7.09
CA SER A 265 -5.52 19.00 -8.47
C SER A 265 -6.66 19.49 -9.37
N LEU A 266 -7.75 20.02 -8.81
CA LEU A 266 -8.86 20.59 -9.60
C LEU A 266 -8.46 21.82 -10.42
N LYS A 267 -7.31 22.43 -10.11
CA LYS A 267 -6.74 23.55 -10.89
C LYS A 267 -6.15 23.11 -12.23
N TYR A 268 -5.85 21.81 -12.38
CA TYR A 268 -5.16 21.24 -13.52
C TYR A 268 -6.02 20.21 -14.24
N GLU A 269 -5.77 20.03 -15.53
CA GLU A 269 -6.37 18.93 -16.28
C GLU A 269 -5.73 17.59 -15.91
N VAL A 270 -6.46 16.48 -16.07
CA VAL A 270 -6.01 15.15 -15.60
C VAL A 270 -4.66 14.72 -16.23
N HIS A 271 -4.42 15.12 -17.47
CA HIS A 271 -3.19 14.81 -18.20
C HIS A 271 -2.00 15.68 -17.74
N GLU A 272 -2.26 16.90 -17.28
CA GLU A 272 -1.22 17.83 -16.81
C GLU A 272 -0.62 17.40 -15.49
N LEU A 273 -1.38 16.64 -14.68
CA LEU A 273 -0.93 16.04 -13.42
C LEU A 273 0.26 15.06 -13.58
N LEU A 274 0.59 14.70 -14.82
CA LEU A 274 1.77 13.89 -15.14
C LEU A 274 3.05 14.74 -15.25
N HIS A 275 2.93 16.06 -15.38
CA HIS A 275 4.08 16.96 -15.44
C HIS A 275 4.69 17.17 -14.04
N GLN A 276 6.02 17.19 -13.97
CA GLN A 276 6.75 17.31 -12.71
C GLN A 276 6.45 18.62 -11.96
N GLU A 277 6.21 19.72 -12.68
CA GLU A 277 5.84 21.02 -12.11
C GLU A 277 4.49 20.94 -11.39
N ALA A 278 3.46 20.39 -12.07
CA ALA A 278 2.14 20.21 -11.48
C ALA A 278 2.18 19.24 -10.29
N MET A 279 2.94 18.14 -10.39
CA MET A 279 3.14 17.20 -9.28
C MET A 279 3.74 17.88 -8.06
N PHE A 280 4.78 18.69 -8.26
CA PHE A 280 5.46 19.40 -7.18
C PHE A 280 4.58 20.48 -6.57
N ASP A 281 3.89 21.28 -7.38
CA ASP A 281 2.99 22.33 -6.92
C ASP A 281 1.86 21.76 -6.06
N ILE A 282 1.21 20.69 -6.52
CA ILE A 282 0.15 20.01 -5.75
C ILE A 282 0.70 19.49 -4.43
N ALA A 283 1.86 18.84 -4.44
CA ALA A 283 2.47 18.30 -3.23
C ALA A 283 2.86 19.42 -2.25
N PHE A 284 3.42 20.53 -2.75
CA PHE A 284 3.80 21.69 -1.96
C PHE A 284 2.58 22.34 -1.29
N LEU A 285 1.53 22.60 -2.06
CA LEU A 285 0.28 23.20 -1.57
C LEU A 285 -0.43 22.28 -0.57
N THR A 286 -0.45 20.98 -0.85
CA THR A 286 -0.99 19.96 0.07
C THR A 286 -0.22 19.96 1.38
N GLN A 287 1.10 19.99 1.32
CA GLN A 287 1.94 20.02 2.51
C GLN A 287 1.70 21.29 3.34
N HIS A 288 1.60 22.44 2.68
CA HIS A 288 1.30 23.71 3.34
C HIS A 288 -0.07 23.68 4.04
N LYS A 289 -1.11 23.17 3.37
CA LYS A 289 -2.43 22.97 3.98
C LYS A 289 -2.40 22.03 5.19
N LEU A 290 -1.65 20.93 5.10
CA LEU A 290 -1.50 19.99 6.21
C LEU A 290 -0.84 20.65 7.44
N ARG A 291 0.20 21.45 7.24
CA ARG A 291 0.86 22.18 8.34
C ARG A 291 0.00 23.25 8.99
N LEU A 292 -0.95 23.84 8.26
CA LEU A 292 -1.87 24.84 8.80
C LEU A 292 -2.95 24.24 9.71
N GLN A 293 -3.19 22.94 9.61
CA GLN A 293 -4.18 22.22 10.42
C GLN A 293 -3.58 21.47 11.61
N GLU A 294 -2.25 21.29 11.63
CA GLU A 294 -1.50 20.78 12.79
C GLU A 294 -1.31 21.88 13.83
#